data_AF-A0A6J4QG95-F1
#
_entry.id   AF-A0A6J4QG95-F1
#
_cell.length_a   1.000
_cell.length_b   1.000
_cell.length_c   1.000
_cell.angle_alpha   90.00
_cell.angle_beta   90.00
_cell.angle_gamma   90.00
#
_symmetry.space_group_name_H-M   'P 1'
#
loop_
_entity.id
_entity.type
_entity.pdbx_description
1 polymer ?
#
loop_
_entity_poly.entity_id
_entity_poly.type
_entity_poly.pdbx_seq_one_letter_code
_entity_poly.pdbx_strand_id
1 'polypeptide(L)'
;PADPLKSGDCGQSLAALDAARADPNAGQRVEALRQQATQACLGGGGEARRPSPVAQPPLVVPPPIIAVPSQAEPPRPAPLPPPVAIQRPPVLTSCDAGGCWDSQGNRLNRAGPTLIGPGGTCIVSGPVVHCP
;
A
#
# COMPACT_ATOMS: atom_id res chain seq x y z
N PRO A 1 -19.46 50.45 -15.94
CA PRO A 1 -20.34 49.76 -14.97
C PRO A 1 -19.51 49.11 -13.86
N ALA A 2 -19.68 49.54 -12.60
CA ALA A 2 -19.04 48.89 -11.46
C ALA A 2 -19.72 47.53 -11.19
N ASP A 3 -18.91 46.49 -10.95
CA ASP A 3 -19.41 45.16 -10.64
C ASP A 3 -19.97 45.13 -9.20
N PRO A 4 -21.30 44.91 -9.01
CA PRO A 4 -21.91 44.94 -7.67
C PRO A 4 -21.34 43.85 -6.75
N LEU A 5 -20.79 42.77 -7.31
CA LEU A 5 -20.12 41.71 -6.55
C LEU A 5 -18.78 42.16 -5.95
N LYS A 6 -18.20 43.26 -6.46
CA LYS A 6 -16.96 43.86 -5.96
C LYS A 6 -17.20 45.12 -5.13
N SER A 7 -18.46 45.38 -4.77
CA SER A 7 -18.80 46.49 -3.88
C SER A 7 -18.26 46.25 -2.47
N GLY A 8 -17.89 47.33 -1.78
CA GLY A 8 -17.44 47.27 -0.38
C GLY A 8 -18.50 46.66 0.55
N ASP A 9 -19.77 46.90 0.26
CA ASP A 9 -20.91 46.41 1.05
C ASP A 9 -21.09 44.89 0.90
N CYS A 10 -20.91 44.35 -0.30
CA CYS A 10 -20.89 42.91 -0.56
C CYS A 10 -19.71 42.26 0.19
N GLY A 11 -18.51 42.85 0.11
CA GLY A 11 -17.32 42.35 0.81
C GLY A 11 -17.49 42.29 2.33
N GLN A 12 -18.08 43.33 2.93
CA GLN A 12 -18.36 43.36 4.37
C GLN A 12 -19.39 42.30 4.78
N SER A 13 -20.45 42.12 3.99
CA SER A 13 -21.51 41.15 4.27
C SER A 13 -21.00 39.70 4.21
N LEU A 14 -20.10 39.41 3.27
CA LEU A 14 -19.45 38.09 3.16
C LEU A 14 -18.50 37.82 4.32
N ALA A 15 -17.69 38.81 4.74
CA ALA A 15 -16.80 38.66 5.88
C ALA A 15 -17.56 38.37 7.18
N ALA A 16 -18.71 39.02 7.40
CA ALA A 16 -19.57 38.77 8.55
C ALA A 16 -20.19 37.37 8.52
N LEU A 17 -20.61 36.88 7.35
CA LEU A 17 -21.14 35.53 7.17
C LEU A 17 -20.07 34.46 7.44
N ASP A 18 -18.85 34.65 6.96
CA ASP A 18 -17.77 33.69 7.17
C ASP A 18 -17.33 33.63 8.63
N ALA A 19 -17.28 34.77 9.33
CA ALA A 19 -17.06 34.80 10.77
C ALA A 19 -18.15 34.03 11.55
N ALA A 20 -19.42 34.14 11.14
CA ALA A 20 -20.51 33.41 11.78
C ALA A 20 -20.51 31.91 11.49
N ARG A 21 -20.00 31.48 10.33
CA ARG A 21 -19.86 30.05 9.99
C ARG A 21 -18.78 29.34 10.82
N ALA A 22 -17.81 30.08 11.34
CA ALA A 22 -16.78 29.54 12.23
C ALA A 22 -17.35 29.13 13.60
N ASP A 23 -18.55 29.59 13.97
CA ASP A 23 -19.25 29.19 15.19
C ASP A 23 -20.28 28.07 14.89
N PRO A 24 -20.09 26.85 15.43
CA PRO A 24 -20.99 25.73 15.18
C PRO A 24 -22.41 25.91 15.77
N ASN A 25 -22.61 26.85 16.71
CA ASN A 25 -23.90 27.10 17.34
C ASN A 25 -24.69 28.26 16.68
N ALA A 26 -24.14 28.88 15.65
CA ALA A 26 -24.71 30.10 15.06
C ALA A 26 -25.72 29.85 13.92
N GLY A 27 -26.37 28.68 13.84
CA GLY A 27 -27.20 28.26 12.70
C GLY A 27 -28.23 29.30 12.22
N GLN A 28 -29.06 29.83 13.12
CA GLN A 28 -30.06 30.88 12.77
C GLN A 28 -29.39 32.20 12.34
N ARG A 29 -28.25 32.54 12.96
CA ARG A 29 -27.48 33.75 12.66
C ARG A 29 -26.81 33.66 11.29
N VAL A 30 -26.30 32.49 10.92
CA VAL A 30 -25.72 32.20 9.61
C VAL A 30 -26.78 32.33 8.52
N GLU A 31 -28.01 31.88 8.76
CA GLU A 31 -29.10 31.99 7.79
C GLU A 31 -29.51 33.45 7.55
N ALA A 32 -29.64 34.25 8.62
CA ALA A 32 -29.91 35.68 8.51
C ALA A 32 -28.79 36.42 7.74
N LEU A 33 -27.52 36.13 8.06
CA LEU A 33 -26.37 36.74 7.37
C LEU A 33 -26.28 36.32 5.89
N ARG A 34 -26.71 35.10 5.55
CA ARG A 34 -26.77 34.64 4.17
C ARG A 34 -27.79 35.44 3.36
N GLN A 35 -28.96 35.70 3.94
CA GLN A 35 -29.98 36.53 3.31
C GLN A 35 -29.47 37.96 3.11
N GLN A 36 -28.82 38.54 4.12
CA GLN A 36 -28.21 39.88 4.05
C GLN A 36 -27.13 39.97 2.96
N ALA A 37 -26.21 39.01 2.90
CA ALA A 37 -25.17 38.98 1.86
C ALA A 37 -25.76 38.82 0.45
N THR A 38 -26.83 38.04 0.31
CA THR A 38 -27.53 37.86 -0.97
C THR A 38 -28.14 39.19 -1.44
N GLN A 39 -28.77 39.94 -0.54
CA GLN A 39 -29.35 41.26 -0.84
C GLN A 39 -28.25 42.27 -1.22
N ALA A 40 -27.16 42.32 -0.46
CA ALA A 40 -26.06 43.26 -0.69
C ALA A 40 -25.28 42.97 -2.00
N CYS A 41 -25.06 41.69 -2.33
CA CYS A 41 -24.25 41.29 -3.49
C CYS A 41 -25.07 41.15 -4.78
N LEU A 42 -26.30 40.65 -4.69
CA LEU A 42 -27.12 40.29 -5.87
C LEU A 42 -28.32 41.22 -6.08
N GLY A 43 -28.58 42.17 -5.17
CA GLY A 43 -29.62 43.19 -5.32
C GLY A 43 -31.07 42.68 -5.30
N GLY A 44 -31.30 41.40 -4.98
CA GLY A 44 -32.63 40.79 -4.90
C GLY A 44 -33.10 40.61 -3.46
N GLY A 45 -34.38 40.86 -3.18
CA GLY A 45 -34.97 40.83 -1.83
C GLY A 45 -35.03 39.47 -1.11
N GLY A 46 -34.39 38.41 -1.65
CA GLY A 46 -34.43 37.06 -1.06
C GLY A 46 -35.76 36.31 -1.25
N GLU A 47 -36.73 36.93 -1.92
CA GLU A 47 -38.10 36.44 -2.15
C GLU A 47 -38.20 35.35 -3.24
N ALA A 48 -37.08 34.78 -3.72
CA ALA A 48 -37.11 33.74 -4.74
C ALA A 48 -37.76 32.46 -4.19
N ARG A 49 -39.09 32.37 -4.31
CA ARG A 49 -39.87 31.22 -3.87
C ARG A 49 -39.83 30.15 -4.95
N ARG A 50 -39.28 28.98 -4.61
CA ARG A 50 -39.43 27.80 -5.47
C ARG A 50 -40.92 27.44 -5.53
N PRO A 51 -41.53 27.31 -6.72
CA PRO A 51 -42.90 26.83 -6.82
C PRO A 51 -43.00 25.43 -6.19
N SER A 52 -44.11 25.18 -5.50
CA SER A 52 -44.36 23.88 -4.88
C SER A 52 -44.45 22.80 -5.95
N PRO A 53 -43.84 21.62 -5.74
CA PRO A 53 -43.93 20.54 -6.72
C PRO A 53 -45.38 20.06 -6.87
N VAL A 54 -45.85 19.96 -8.10
CA VAL A 54 -47.14 19.33 -8.43
C VAL A 54 -46.96 17.81 -8.35
N ALA A 55 -47.89 17.10 -7.72
CA ALA A 55 -47.87 15.64 -7.66
C ALA A 55 -47.96 15.06 -9.08
N GLN A 56 -46.93 14.34 -9.50
CA GLN A 56 -46.90 13.60 -10.77
C GLN A 56 -47.06 12.10 -10.49
N PRO A 57 -47.77 11.34 -11.34
CA PRO A 57 -47.86 9.90 -11.20
C PRO A 57 -46.46 9.27 -11.30
N PRO A 58 -46.17 8.19 -10.55
CA PRO A 58 -44.86 7.55 -10.60
C PRO A 58 -44.55 7.02 -12.00
N LEU A 59 -43.39 7.36 -12.53
CA LEU A 59 -42.87 6.79 -13.76
C LEU A 59 -42.40 5.34 -13.46
N VAL A 60 -43.04 4.34 -14.06
CA VAL A 60 -42.59 2.94 -13.94
C VAL A 60 -41.39 2.74 -14.87
N VAL A 61 -40.20 2.72 -14.29
CA VAL A 61 -38.95 2.43 -15.02
C VAL A 61 -38.64 0.94 -14.86
N PRO A 62 -38.44 0.18 -15.95
CA PRO A 62 -38.00 -1.21 -15.84
C PRO A 62 -36.62 -1.27 -15.17
N PRO A 63 -36.33 -2.34 -14.39
CA PRO A 63 -35.04 -2.48 -13.75
C PRO A 63 -33.93 -2.58 -14.79
N PRO A 64 -32.75 -1.97 -14.55
CA PRO A 64 -31.63 -2.08 -15.45
C PRO A 64 -31.14 -3.54 -15.50
N ILE A 65 -30.90 -4.05 -16.71
CA ILE A 65 -30.25 -5.35 -16.89
C ILE A 65 -28.74 -5.13 -16.77
N ILE A 66 -28.15 -5.65 -15.70
CA ILE A 66 -26.70 -5.65 -15.50
C ILE A 66 -26.14 -6.89 -16.21
N ALA A 67 -25.48 -6.70 -17.35
CA ALA A 67 -24.68 -7.76 -17.95
C ALA A 67 -23.47 -8.03 -17.04
N VAL A 68 -23.40 -9.21 -16.45
CA VAL A 68 -22.22 -9.63 -15.69
C VAL A 68 -21.14 -10.00 -16.70
N PRO A 69 -19.96 -9.33 -16.69
CA PRO A 69 -18.86 -9.71 -17.56
C PRO A 69 -18.42 -11.13 -17.24
N SER A 70 -18.19 -11.94 -18.28
CA SER A 70 -17.66 -13.30 -18.13
C SER A 70 -16.37 -13.25 -17.31
N GLN A 71 -16.35 -13.96 -16.19
CA GLN A 71 -15.17 -13.98 -15.32
C GLN A 71 -14.02 -14.67 -16.05
N ALA A 72 -12.87 -14.01 -16.10
CA ALA A 72 -11.64 -14.62 -16.60
C ALA A 72 -11.17 -15.72 -15.64
N GLU A 73 -10.71 -16.84 -16.18
CA GLU A 73 -10.17 -17.94 -15.37
C GLU A 73 -8.92 -17.46 -14.61
N PRO A 74 -8.78 -17.79 -13.31
CA PRO A 74 -7.60 -17.40 -12.55
C PRO A 74 -6.31 -17.95 -13.18
N PRO A 75 -5.20 -17.19 -13.10
CA PRO A 75 -3.93 -17.64 -13.63
C PRO A 75 -3.46 -18.89 -12.89
N ARG A 76 -2.94 -19.86 -13.67
CA ARG A 76 -2.41 -21.11 -13.13
C ARG A 76 -1.11 -20.83 -12.33
N PRO A 77 -0.91 -21.46 -11.16
CA PRO A 77 0.33 -21.29 -10.40
C PRO A 77 1.56 -21.69 -11.22
N ALA A 78 2.64 -20.92 -11.08
CA ALA A 78 3.92 -21.27 -11.69
C ALA A 78 4.49 -22.54 -11.05
N PRO A 79 5.25 -23.36 -11.81
CA PRO A 79 5.97 -24.50 -11.26
C PRO A 79 6.97 -24.08 -10.18
N LEU A 80 7.11 -24.89 -9.13
CA LEU A 80 8.15 -24.67 -8.13
C LEU A 80 9.54 -24.89 -8.74
N PRO A 81 10.56 -24.13 -8.31
CA PRO A 81 11.93 -24.34 -8.75
C PRO A 81 12.44 -25.73 -8.28
N PRO A 82 13.37 -26.35 -9.03
CA PRO A 82 13.96 -27.61 -8.63
C PRO A 82 14.78 -27.44 -7.34
N PRO A 83 14.86 -28.49 -6.50
CA PRO A 83 15.69 -28.45 -5.30
C PRO A 83 17.17 -28.30 -5.67
N VAL A 84 17.87 -27.38 -4.98
CA VAL A 84 19.32 -27.18 -5.14
C VAL A 84 20.07 -28.11 -4.18
N ALA A 85 20.98 -28.92 -4.72
CA ALA A 85 21.88 -29.73 -3.91
C ALA A 85 22.99 -28.86 -3.32
N ILE A 86 23.00 -28.69 -1.99
CA ILE A 86 24.08 -28.00 -1.27
C ILE A 86 25.19 -29.02 -0.99
N GLN A 87 26.32 -28.87 -1.69
CA GLN A 87 27.53 -29.63 -1.40
C GLN A 87 28.08 -29.19 -0.04
N ARG A 88 28.05 -30.09 0.94
CA ARG A 88 28.62 -29.83 2.27
C ARG A 88 30.11 -30.15 2.25
N PRO A 89 30.98 -29.28 2.80
CA PRO A 89 32.41 -29.58 2.94
C PRO A 89 32.62 -30.89 3.72
N PRO A 90 33.62 -31.70 3.35
CA PRO A 90 34.00 -32.88 4.11
C PRO A 90 34.40 -32.49 5.54
N VAL A 91 33.94 -33.26 6.52
CA VAL A 91 34.31 -33.08 7.93
C VAL A 91 34.99 -34.34 8.47
N LEU A 92 35.94 -34.18 9.36
CA LEU A 92 36.61 -35.28 10.04
C LEU A 92 35.63 -36.00 10.97
N THR A 93 35.49 -37.31 10.79
CA THR A 93 34.53 -38.14 11.54
C THR A 93 35.22 -38.97 12.63
N SER A 94 36.40 -39.50 12.34
CA SER A 94 37.18 -40.32 13.28
C SER A 94 38.68 -40.19 13.00
N CYS A 95 39.51 -40.22 14.03
CA CYS A 95 40.96 -40.16 13.89
C CYS A 95 41.63 -41.31 14.66
N ASP A 96 42.64 -41.89 14.04
CA ASP A 96 43.55 -42.87 14.64
C ASP A 96 44.99 -42.34 14.64
N ALA A 97 45.95 -43.16 15.08
CA ALA A 97 47.36 -42.78 15.13
C ALA A 97 47.97 -42.51 13.74
N GLY A 98 47.41 -43.12 12.69
CA GLY A 98 47.90 -43.01 11.32
C GLY A 98 47.22 -41.93 10.48
N GLY A 99 46.06 -41.41 10.90
CA GLY A 99 45.30 -40.45 10.12
C GLY A 99 43.88 -40.19 10.62
N CYS A 100 43.09 -39.54 9.78
CA CYS A 100 41.68 -39.28 10.02
C CYS A 100 40.83 -39.74 8.84
N TRP A 101 39.56 -40.02 9.11
CA TRP A 101 38.54 -40.28 8.11
C TRP A 101 37.64 -39.06 7.96
N ASP A 102 37.23 -38.75 6.74
CA ASP A 102 36.25 -37.69 6.47
C ASP A 102 34.81 -38.25 6.38
N SER A 103 33.83 -37.36 6.23
CA SER A 103 32.40 -37.69 6.09
C SER A 103 32.03 -38.26 4.73
N GLN A 104 32.97 -38.27 3.78
CA GLN A 104 32.83 -38.88 2.46
C GLN A 104 33.47 -40.29 2.42
N GLY A 105 34.08 -40.74 3.52
CA GLY A 105 34.74 -42.04 3.62
C GLY A 105 36.19 -42.05 3.10
N ASN A 106 36.80 -40.90 2.86
CA ASN A 106 38.20 -40.84 2.47
C ASN A 106 39.12 -40.95 3.69
N ARG A 107 40.21 -41.69 3.52
CA ARG A 107 41.29 -41.73 4.52
C ARG A 107 42.31 -40.63 4.24
N LEU A 108 42.57 -39.84 5.26
CA LEU A 108 43.53 -38.74 5.27
C LEU A 108 44.71 -39.15 6.14
N ASN A 109 45.84 -39.48 5.51
CA ASN A 109 47.04 -39.95 6.20
C ASN A 109 47.77 -38.80 6.88
N ARG A 110 48.27 -39.04 8.09
CA ARG A 110 49.02 -38.04 8.84
C ARG A 110 50.46 -37.97 8.32
N ALA A 111 50.90 -36.77 7.95
CA ALA A 111 52.28 -36.44 7.60
C ALA A 111 52.74 -35.26 8.47
N GLY A 112 53.28 -35.58 9.65
CA GLY A 112 53.60 -34.59 10.68
C GLY A 112 52.34 -33.88 11.20
N PRO A 113 52.28 -32.54 11.21
CA PRO A 113 51.08 -31.79 11.62
C PRO A 113 49.99 -31.76 10.53
N THR A 114 50.27 -32.28 9.33
CA THR A 114 49.41 -32.12 8.16
C THR A 114 48.69 -33.43 7.82
N LEU A 115 47.54 -33.32 7.14
CA LEU A 115 46.80 -34.45 6.59
C LEU A 115 46.97 -34.52 5.07
N ILE A 116 47.12 -35.71 4.52
CA ILE A 116 47.26 -35.98 3.09
C ILE A 116 46.12 -36.89 2.64
N GLY A 117 45.27 -36.39 1.75
CA GLY A 117 44.18 -37.12 1.12
C GLY A 117 44.50 -37.55 -0.31
N PRO A 118 43.50 -38.06 -1.04
CA PRO A 118 43.67 -38.54 -2.42
C PRO A 118 44.16 -37.47 -3.41
N GLY A 119 43.76 -36.21 -3.21
CA GLY A 119 44.19 -35.08 -4.04
C GLY A 119 45.50 -34.44 -3.60
N GLY A 120 46.06 -34.83 -2.45
CA GLY A 120 47.29 -34.27 -1.88
C GLY A 120 47.07 -33.66 -0.51
N THR A 121 47.85 -32.63 -0.20
CA THR A 121 47.92 -32.02 1.13
C THR A 121 46.64 -31.25 1.46
N CYS A 122 46.01 -31.58 2.57
CA CYS A 122 44.75 -30.97 3.00
C CYS A 122 44.95 -29.93 4.10
N ILE A 123 44.10 -28.90 4.11
CA ILE A 123 44.03 -27.87 5.14
C ILE A 123 42.88 -28.19 6.09
N VAL A 124 43.14 -28.15 7.40
CA VAL A 124 42.15 -28.46 8.43
C VAL A 124 41.74 -27.18 9.15
N SER A 125 40.43 -26.93 9.19
CA SER A 125 39.81 -25.77 9.85
C SER A 125 38.74 -26.26 10.82
N GLY A 126 39.14 -26.52 12.07
CA GLY A 126 38.27 -27.18 13.06
C GLY A 126 37.94 -28.61 12.62
N PRO A 127 36.65 -29.01 12.55
CA PRO A 127 36.27 -30.33 12.05
C PRO A 127 36.25 -30.40 10.52
N VAL A 128 36.34 -29.28 9.79
CA VAL A 128 36.24 -29.28 8.32
C VAL A 128 37.62 -29.49 7.71
N VAL A 129 37.68 -30.27 6.64
CA VAL A 129 38.90 -30.49 5.86
C VAL A 129 38.70 -30.05 4.41
N HIS A 130 39.71 -29.36 3.87
CA HIS A 130 39.75 -28.95 2.47
C HIS A 130 40.98 -29.55 1.80
N CYS A 131 40.74 -30.43 0.83
CA CYS A 131 41.78 -31.06 0.02
C CYS A 131 41.67 -30.54 -1.42
N PRO A 132 42.80 -30.37 -2.13
CA PRO A 132 42.81 -30.01 -3.55
C PRO A 132 42.19 -31.10 -4.44
#